data_AF-A0A8R2JWY4-F1
#
_entry.id   AF-A0A8R2JWY4-F1
#
_cell.length_a   1.000
_cell.length_b   1.000
_cell.length_c   1.000
_cell.angle_alpha   90.00
_cell.angle_beta   90.00
_cell.angle_gamma   90.00
#
_symmetry.space_group_name_H-M   'P 1'
#
loop_
_entity.id
_entity.type
_entity.pdbx_description
1 polymer ?
#
loop_
_entity_poly.entity_id
_entity_poly.type
_entity_poly.pdbx_seq_one_letter_code
_entity_poly.pdbx_strand_id
1 'polypeptide(L)'
;MKRLRIAKPYGPNCIVQKVECTNHLLRNYINRLRDLTSKRKNSKGEPIPGYLRKCIQTRLLRLRYAVTEAVKYNRQLQTNIPYETRLMVLKSDLVNGPNHVFGDHTNCRQYFCQGTKEGNITKYNLLVY
;
A
#
# COMPACT_ATOMS: atom_id res chain seq x y z
N MET A 1 -26.51 -8.95 -7.48
CA MET A 1 -25.73 -10.14 -7.04
C MET A 1 -26.35 -10.69 -5.75
N LYS A 2 -26.86 -11.93 -5.75
CA LYS A 2 -27.26 -12.60 -4.50
C LYS A 2 -26.01 -12.75 -3.61
N ARG A 3 -26.12 -12.43 -2.31
CA ARG A 3 -24.98 -12.55 -1.37
C ARG A 3 -24.60 -14.03 -1.28
N LEU A 4 -23.35 -14.39 -1.60
CA LEU A 4 -22.86 -15.79 -1.62
C LEU A 4 -23.15 -16.55 -0.32
N ARG A 5 -23.13 -15.85 0.82
CA ARG A 5 -23.48 -16.40 2.14
C ARG A 5 -24.94 -16.86 2.24
N ILE A 6 -25.85 -16.23 1.50
CA ILE A 6 -27.28 -16.57 1.44
C ILE A 6 -27.51 -17.68 0.42
N ALA A 7 -26.87 -17.58 -0.75
CA ALA A 7 -27.06 -18.54 -1.83
C ALA A 7 -26.49 -19.93 -1.54
N LYS A 8 -25.47 -20.02 -0.65
CA LYS A 8 -24.76 -21.27 -0.27
C LYS A 8 -24.58 -22.27 -1.43
N PRO A 9 -24.07 -21.85 -2.61
CA PRO A 9 -24.04 -22.69 -3.80
C PRO A 9 -23.11 -23.91 -3.67
N TYR A 10 -22.22 -23.92 -2.68
CA TYR A 10 -21.28 -25.01 -2.39
C TYR A 10 -21.70 -25.85 -1.17
N GLY A 11 -22.98 -25.77 -0.78
CA GLY A 11 -23.53 -26.52 0.35
C GLY A 11 -23.46 -25.79 1.70
N PRO A 12 -24.13 -26.35 2.74
CA PRO A 12 -24.28 -25.70 4.04
C PRO A 12 -22.99 -25.62 4.85
N ASN A 13 -22.05 -26.52 4.58
CA ASN A 13 -20.80 -26.66 5.34
C ASN A 13 -19.61 -25.97 4.67
N CYS A 14 -19.81 -25.31 3.52
CA CYS A 14 -18.76 -24.58 2.81
C CYS A 14 -18.91 -23.07 3.04
N ILE A 15 -17.96 -22.48 3.79
CA ILE A 15 -17.92 -21.03 4.00
C ILE A 15 -17.00 -20.39 2.96
N VAL A 16 -17.60 -19.75 1.97
CA VAL A 16 -16.84 -18.97 0.97
C VAL A 16 -16.44 -17.62 1.55
N GLN A 17 -15.14 -17.35 1.54
CA GLN A 17 -14.57 -16.06 1.92
C GLN A 17 -13.98 -15.38 0.67
N LYS A 18 -14.25 -14.08 0.54
CA LYS A 18 -13.57 -13.26 -0.47
C LYS A 18 -12.29 -12.71 0.15
N VAL A 19 -11.17 -12.99 -0.48
CA VAL A 19 -9.87 -12.42 -0.14
C VAL A 19 -9.43 -11.47 -1.24
N GLU A 20 -8.91 -10.30 -0.86
CA GLU A 20 -8.35 -9.34 -1.81
C GLU A 20 -7.02 -9.89 -2.36
N CYS A 21 -6.90 -9.97 -3.68
CA CYS A 21 -5.62 -10.33 -4.29
C CYS A 21 -4.71 -9.10 -4.42
N THR A 22 -3.41 -9.32 -4.62
CA THR A 22 -2.42 -8.24 -4.76
C THR A 22 -2.76 -7.24 -5.85
N ASN A 23 -3.32 -7.70 -6.98
CA ASN A 23 -3.71 -6.80 -8.06
C ASN A 23 -4.87 -5.88 -7.63
N HIS A 24 -5.83 -6.41 -6.87
CA HIS A 24 -6.92 -5.61 -6.32
C HIS A 24 -6.40 -4.64 -5.26
N LEU A 25 -5.51 -5.07 -4.36
CA LEU A 25 -4.86 -4.20 -3.37
C LEU A 25 -4.14 -3.01 -4.04
N LEU A 26 -3.28 -3.27 -5.03
CA LEU A 26 -2.53 -2.24 -5.75
C LEU A 26 -3.46 -1.27 -6.50
N ARG A 27 -4.52 -1.80 -7.13
CA ARG A 27 -5.53 -1.00 -7.85
C ARG A 27 -6.32 -0.11 -6.88
N ASN A 28 -6.78 -0.68 -5.77
CA ASN A 28 -7.50 0.05 -4.74
C ASN A 28 -6.64 1.17 -4.15
N TYR A 29 -5.38 0.88 -3.84
CA TYR A 29 -4.44 1.84 -3.31
C TYR A 29 -4.20 3.02 -4.27
N ILE A 30 -3.83 2.74 -5.53
CA ILE A 30 -3.51 3.81 -6.49
C ILE A 30 -4.75 4.65 -6.85
N ASN A 31 -5.93 4.04 -6.93
CA ASN A 31 -7.17 4.77 -7.21
C ASN A 31 -7.49 5.76 -6.09
N ARG A 32 -7.32 5.36 -4.82
CA ARG A 32 -7.51 6.28 -3.69
C ARG A 32 -6.50 7.43 -3.70
N LEU A 33 -5.25 7.18 -4.05
CA LEU A 33 -4.27 8.26 -4.19
C LEU A 33 -4.65 9.24 -5.32
N ARG A 34 -5.11 8.72 -6.47
CA ARG A 34 -5.59 9.56 -7.59
C ARG A 34 -6.80 10.41 -7.20
N ASP A 35 -7.72 9.85 -6.42
CA ASP A 35 -8.85 10.60 -5.86
C ASP A 35 -8.36 11.75 -4.96
N LEU A 36 -7.37 11.50 -4.10
CA LEU A 36 -6.79 12.51 -3.22
C LEU A 36 -6.10 13.64 -4.01
N THR A 37 -5.44 13.33 -5.12
CA THR A 37 -4.72 14.33 -5.92
C THR A 37 -5.64 15.16 -6.82
N SER A 38 -6.79 14.61 -7.22
CA SER A 38 -7.75 15.25 -8.12
C SER A 38 -8.75 16.14 -7.40
N LYS A 39 -9.16 15.78 -6.18
CA LYS A 39 -10.13 16.55 -5.39
C LYS A 39 -9.56 17.90 -4.96
N ARG A 40 -10.28 18.99 -5.26
CA ARG A 40 -9.90 20.36 -4.86
C ARG A 40 -10.44 20.76 -3.49
N LYS A 41 -11.39 20.00 -2.95
CA LYS A 41 -12.04 20.26 -1.67
C LYS A 41 -12.07 18.98 -0.82
N ASN A 42 -12.00 19.13 0.49
CA ASN A 42 -12.15 18.02 1.43
C ASN A 42 -13.65 17.71 1.67
N SER A 43 -13.96 16.76 2.56
CA SER A 43 -15.34 16.36 2.89
C SER A 43 -16.17 17.48 3.53
N LYS A 44 -15.54 18.50 4.10
CA LYS A 44 -16.19 19.69 4.66
C LYS A 44 -16.38 20.82 3.64
N GLY A 45 -15.92 20.62 2.39
CA GLY A 45 -15.98 21.63 1.34
C GLY A 45 -14.82 22.65 1.36
N GLU A 46 -13.86 22.49 2.27
CA GLU A 46 -12.72 23.39 2.41
C GLU A 46 -11.69 23.13 1.28
N PRO A 47 -11.07 24.18 0.71
CA PRO A 47 -10.10 24.03 -0.36
C PRO A 47 -8.83 23.30 0.11
N ILE A 48 -8.36 22.36 -0.71
CA ILE A 48 -7.11 21.63 -0.47
C ILE A 48 -5.96 22.35 -1.22
N PRO A 49 -4.90 22.79 -0.51
CA PRO A 49 -3.76 23.42 -1.13
C PRO A 49 -3.18 22.61 -2.30
N GLY A 50 -2.93 23.28 -3.42
CA GLY A 50 -2.46 22.62 -4.66
C GLY A 50 -1.11 21.92 -4.50
N TYR A 51 -0.21 22.47 -3.67
CA TYR A 51 1.10 21.89 -3.44
C TYR A 51 1.00 20.52 -2.74
N LEU A 52 0.06 20.33 -1.79
CA LEU A 52 -0.15 19.05 -1.12
C LEU A 52 -0.60 17.97 -2.11
N ARG A 53 -1.52 18.33 -3.01
CA ARG A 53 -1.98 17.43 -4.08
C ARG A 53 -0.84 17.06 -5.02
N LYS A 54 -0.04 18.06 -5.43
CA LYS A 54 1.14 17.86 -6.28
C LYS A 54 2.19 16.96 -5.62
N CYS A 55 2.41 17.10 -4.30
CA CYS A 55 3.37 16.27 -3.55
C CYS A 55 3.05 14.77 -3.62
N ILE A 56 1.77 14.41 -3.55
CA ILE A 56 1.32 13.01 -3.71
C ILE A 56 1.40 12.61 -5.18
N GLN A 57 0.96 13.49 -6.10
CA GLN A 57 0.85 13.19 -7.53
C GLN A 57 2.21 12.81 -8.15
N THR A 58 3.27 13.54 -7.79
CA THR A 58 4.63 13.28 -8.29
C THR A 58 5.26 11.99 -7.74
N ARG A 59 4.65 11.38 -6.71
CA ARG A 59 5.18 10.19 -6.02
C ARG A 59 4.29 8.97 -6.13
N LEU A 60 3.21 9.02 -6.92
CA LEU A 60 2.24 7.93 -7.07
C LEU A 60 2.87 6.57 -7.36
N LEU A 61 3.84 6.52 -8.28
CA LEU A 61 4.52 5.27 -8.62
C LEU A 61 5.38 4.75 -7.46
N ARG A 62 6.05 5.64 -6.72
CA ARG A 62 6.86 5.27 -5.55
C ARG A 62 5.98 4.77 -4.40
N LEU A 63 4.85 5.42 -4.16
CA LEU A 63 3.84 4.98 -3.20
C LEU A 63 3.31 3.60 -3.58
N ARG A 64 3.01 3.36 -4.86
CA ARG A 64 2.58 2.05 -5.34
C ARG A 64 3.68 0.99 -5.19
N TYR A 65 4.93 1.35 -5.48
CA TYR A 65 6.07 0.46 -5.38
C TYR A 65 6.31 0.00 -3.93
N ALA A 66 6.15 0.90 -2.95
CA ALA A 66 6.19 0.54 -1.54
C ALA A 66 5.21 -0.60 -1.18
N VAL A 67 3.99 -0.55 -1.71
CA VAL A 67 3.00 -1.63 -1.53
C VAL A 67 3.45 -2.92 -2.22
N THR A 68 4.00 -2.83 -3.43
CA THR A 68 4.51 -3.99 -4.17
C THR A 68 5.60 -4.73 -3.38
N GLU A 69 6.59 -4.00 -2.87
CA GLU A 69 7.71 -4.61 -2.12
C GLU A 69 7.24 -5.20 -0.78
N ALA A 70 6.34 -4.52 -0.08
CA ALA A 70 5.73 -5.06 1.15
C ALA A 70 5.01 -6.40 0.89
N VAL A 71 4.23 -6.49 -0.19
CA VAL A 71 3.54 -7.72 -0.57
C VAL A 71 4.51 -8.81 -1.02
N LYS A 72 5.54 -8.45 -1.78
CA LYS A 72 6.58 -9.38 -2.25
C LYS A 72 7.30 -10.03 -1.06
N TYR A 73 7.73 -9.23 -0.10
CA TYR A 73 8.33 -9.73 1.14
C TYR A 73 7.35 -10.61 1.92
N ASN A 74 6.11 -10.17 2.09
CA ASN A 74 5.09 -10.95 2.80
C ASN A 74 4.84 -12.34 2.19
N ARG A 75 4.91 -12.45 0.85
CA ARG A 75 4.83 -13.74 0.15
C ARG A 75 6.05 -14.63 0.39
N GLN A 76 7.24 -14.03 0.52
CA GLN A 76 8.51 -14.75 0.74
C GLN A 76 8.65 -15.27 2.18
N LEU A 77 7.92 -14.73 3.15
CA LEU A 77 7.93 -15.15 4.56
C LEU A 77 7.37 -16.58 4.83
N GLN A 78 7.21 -17.47 3.84
CA GLN A 78 6.67 -18.83 4.04
C GLN A 78 7.80 -19.79 4.42
N THR A 79 7.80 -20.45 5.59
CA THR A 79 6.88 -21.53 5.96
C THR A 79 6.57 -21.68 7.47
N ASN A 80 7.14 -20.88 8.38
CA ASN A 80 7.02 -21.10 9.84
C ASN A 80 6.30 -19.98 10.63
N ILE A 81 5.73 -18.98 9.96
CA ILE A 81 5.13 -17.82 10.63
C ILE A 81 3.59 -17.87 10.57
N PRO A 82 2.87 -17.69 11.70
CA PRO A 82 1.41 -17.60 11.74
C PRO A 82 0.85 -16.56 10.77
N TYR A 83 -0.34 -16.82 10.24
CA TYR A 83 -1.01 -15.93 9.28
C TYR A 83 -1.21 -14.53 9.85
N GLU A 84 -1.63 -14.44 11.10
CA GLU A 84 -1.91 -13.20 11.84
C GLU A 84 -0.65 -12.34 11.94
N THR A 85 0.49 -12.95 12.26
CA THR A 85 1.78 -12.27 12.33
C THR A 85 2.18 -11.72 10.96
N ARG A 86 2.04 -12.52 9.89
CA ARG A 86 2.28 -12.04 8.52
C ARG A 86 1.38 -10.86 8.16
N LEU A 87 0.12 -10.90 8.58
CA LEU A 87 -0.84 -9.82 8.33
C LEU A 87 -0.46 -8.54 9.09
N MET A 88 -0.01 -8.64 10.34
CA MET A 88 0.48 -7.50 11.12
C MET A 88 1.73 -6.89 10.49
N VAL A 89 2.67 -7.72 10.03
CA VAL A 89 3.87 -7.27 9.32
C VAL A 89 3.50 -6.50 8.06
N LEU A 90 2.64 -7.07 7.21
CA LEU A 90 2.18 -6.41 5.99
C LEU A 90 1.45 -5.10 6.30
N LYS A 91 0.55 -5.09 7.28
CA LYS A 91 -0.18 -3.88 7.69
C LYS A 91 0.79 -2.77 8.11
N SER A 92 1.80 -3.10 8.91
CA SER A 92 2.82 -2.14 9.34
C SER A 92 3.58 -1.55 8.15
N ASP A 93 3.95 -2.35 7.16
CA ASP A 93 4.64 -1.86 5.96
C ASP A 93 3.74 -0.95 5.12
N LEU A 94 2.46 -1.31 4.94
CA LEU A 94 1.50 -0.50 4.19
C LEU A 94 1.25 0.87 4.85
N VAL A 95 1.24 0.91 6.18
CA VAL A 95 1.10 2.16 6.96
C VAL A 95 2.37 3.00 6.89
N ASN A 96 3.55 2.39 6.93
CA ASN A 96 4.83 3.11 6.88
C ASN A 96 5.27 3.49 5.45
N GLY A 97 4.72 2.86 4.41
CA GLY A 97 5.07 3.11 3.01
C GLY A 97 5.08 4.59 2.62
N PRO A 98 4.05 5.39 2.97
CA PRO A 98 4.08 6.85 2.77
C PRO A 98 5.23 7.54 3.48
N ASN A 99 5.49 7.26 4.76
CA ASN A 99 6.58 7.87 5.52
C ASN A 99 7.93 7.64 4.84
N HIS A 100 8.20 6.39 4.43
CA HIS A 100 9.39 6.05 3.64
C HIS A 100 9.51 6.89 2.36
N VAL A 101 8.42 7.01 1.60
CA VAL A 101 8.40 7.75 0.33
C VAL A 101 8.60 9.26 0.55
N PHE A 102 8.19 9.79 1.69
CA PHE A 102 8.37 11.19 2.09
C PHE A 102 9.66 11.44 2.90
N GLY A 103 10.49 10.42 3.11
CA GLY A 103 11.84 10.55 3.69
C GLY A 103 11.94 10.28 5.19
N ASP A 104 10.83 9.90 5.84
CA ASP A 104 10.87 9.41 7.21
C ASP A 104 11.17 7.90 7.21
N HIS A 105 12.37 7.56 7.67
CA HIS A 105 12.89 6.21 7.70
C HIS A 105 12.87 5.56 9.09
N THR A 106 12.34 6.25 10.11
CA THR A 106 12.35 5.80 11.53
C THR A 106 11.75 4.42 11.74
N ASN A 107 10.66 4.12 11.01
CA ASN A 107 9.93 2.86 11.11
C ASN A 107 10.17 1.93 9.92
N CYS A 108 11.18 2.21 9.10
CA CYS A 108 11.51 1.34 7.97
C CYS A 108 12.22 0.07 8.46
N ARG A 109 11.79 -1.07 7.92
CA ARG A 109 12.49 -2.35 8.12
C ARG A 109 13.65 -2.50 7.14
N GLN A 110 14.68 -3.22 7.55
CA GLN A 110 15.92 -3.35 6.78
C GLN A 110 15.73 -3.96 5.37
N TYR A 111 14.80 -4.91 5.22
CA TYR A 111 14.48 -5.48 3.89
C TYR A 111 13.81 -4.48 2.94
N PHE A 112 13.26 -3.40 3.48
CA PHE A 112 12.48 -2.40 2.77
C PHE A 112 13.27 -1.12 2.53
N CYS A 113 14.21 -0.79 3.43
CA CYS A 113 15.01 0.41 3.38
C CYS A 113 16.42 0.12 3.90
N GLN A 114 17.44 0.51 3.14
CA GLN A 114 18.84 0.39 3.52
C GLN A 114 19.34 1.58 4.39
N GLY A 115 18.41 2.37 4.94
CA GLY A 115 18.71 3.58 5.72
C GLY A 115 19.11 4.79 4.87
N THR A 116 19.23 5.93 5.53
CA THR A 116 19.80 7.16 4.96
C THR A 116 21.30 6.93 4.76
N LYS A 117 21.73 6.63 3.53
CA LYS A 117 23.14 6.85 3.18
C LYS A 117 23.39 8.34 3.34
N GLU A 118 24.16 8.72 4.37
CA GLU A 118 24.67 10.08 4.54
C GLU A 118 25.14 10.58 3.17
N GLY A 119 24.52 11.65 2.66
CA GLY A 119 24.90 12.29 1.40
C GLY A 119 24.19 11.86 0.11
N ASN A 120 23.20 10.96 0.10
CA ASN A 120 22.44 10.66 -1.14
C ASN A 120 21.05 11.34 -1.17
N ILE A 121 21.06 12.66 -1.43
CA ILE A 121 19.86 13.39 -1.89
C ILE A 121 19.38 12.86 -3.26
N THR A 122 20.16 12.04 -3.98
CA THR A 122 19.80 11.57 -5.33
C THR A 122 20.33 10.16 -5.65
N LYS A 123 19.77 9.10 -5.04
CA LYS A 123 19.84 7.74 -5.60
C LYS A 123 18.48 7.09 -5.90
N TYR A 124 17.41 7.88 -5.88
CA TYR A 124 16.09 7.43 -6.35
C TYR A 124 15.78 7.82 -7.80
N ASN A 125 16.82 8.18 -8.59
CA ASN A 125 16.74 8.42 -10.03
C ASN A 125 17.12 7.19 -10.88
N LEU A 126 17.25 5.99 -10.28
CA LEU A 126 17.56 4.76 -11.01
C LEU A 126 16.44 3.73 -10.83
N LEU A 127 15.23 4.10 -11.25
CA LEU A 127 14.28 3.23 -11.95
C LEU A 127 13.39 4.17 -12.78
N VAL A 128 14.04 4.80 -13.75
CA VAL A 128 13.40 5.26 -14.99
C VAL A 128 12.79 4.00 -15.62
N TYR A 129 11.49 4.05 -15.93
CA TYR A 129 10.90 3.13 -16.91
C TYR A 129 11.43 3.50 -18.29
#